data_AF-A0A6B4QBQ5-F1
#
_entry.id   AF-A0A6B4QBQ5-F1
#
_cell.length_a   1.000
_cell.length_b   1.000
_cell.length_c   1.000
_cell.angle_alpha   90.00
_cell.angle_beta   90.00
_cell.angle_gamma   90.00
#
_symmetry.space_group_name_H-M   'P 1'
#
loop_
_entity.id
_entity.type
_entity.pdbx_description
1 polymer ?
#
loop_
_entity_poly.entity_id
_entity_poly.type
_entity_poly.pdbx_seq_one_letter_code
_entity_poly.pdbx_strand_id
1 'polypeptide(L)'
;MKDDSEFLNIFPSNIFNVLKDKCKLEQLYEIRIKINKPIIVYSNKGESIVNYNPSKEEMKSIIQKISNYSLYAYEEDIKQGFITIKGGHRIGIAGECVMCNGEVKTIRNISSINVRFCREVIGCSNKIMKHIISEDRIYNTIIISPPKCGKTTILRDISRNISNGMKSLGLNGKKVSVIDERSEIGACYFGVPQSDLGIRTDILDNCLKKEGMIMSIRSLSPEVLICDEIGTKGDIEALIMAFNSGVNIITSIHGFTIDDIYKRKVFKELIDNQILERAIILSSREGVGTIEKVYKLRGEEKICLN
;
A
#
# COMPACT_ATOMS: atom_id res chain seq x y z
N MET A 1 -11.45 -15.50 -4.42
CA MET A 1 -11.90 -14.09 -4.38
C MET A 1 -12.26 -13.81 -2.94
N LYS A 2 -11.68 -12.76 -2.31
CA LYS A 2 -12.26 -12.25 -1.06
C LYS A 2 -13.71 -11.90 -1.37
N ASP A 3 -14.61 -12.26 -0.47
CA ASP A 3 -16.03 -12.06 -0.66
C ASP A 3 -16.31 -10.55 -0.56
N ASP A 4 -16.31 -9.88 -1.71
CA ASP A 4 -16.66 -8.46 -1.85
C ASP A 4 -18.08 -8.17 -1.28
N SER A 5 -18.85 -9.18 -0.86
CA SER A 5 -20.11 -8.97 -0.15
C SER A 5 -19.95 -8.50 1.29
N GLU A 6 -18.81 -8.72 1.95
CA GLU A 6 -18.64 -8.40 3.38
C GLU A 6 -18.65 -6.87 3.61
N PHE A 7 -18.13 -6.08 2.65
CA PHE A 7 -18.15 -4.61 2.77
C PHE A 7 -19.56 -4.04 2.61
N LEU A 8 -20.44 -4.69 1.83
CA LEU A 8 -21.79 -4.17 1.60
C LEU A 8 -22.61 -4.09 2.90
N ASN A 9 -22.21 -4.82 3.94
CA ASN A 9 -22.82 -4.77 5.26
C ASN A 9 -22.77 -3.38 5.93
N ILE A 10 -21.85 -2.51 5.49
CA ILE A 10 -21.80 -1.11 5.94
C ILE A 10 -23.02 -0.30 5.48
N PHE A 11 -23.70 -0.75 4.43
CA PHE A 11 -24.86 -0.06 3.89
C PHE A 11 -26.19 -0.54 4.51
N PRO A 12 -27.19 0.34 4.66
CA PRO A 12 -28.57 -0.03 4.94
C PRO A 12 -29.15 -0.93 3.85
N SER A 13 -30.21 -1.69 4.19
CA SER A 13 -30.80 -2.71 3.33
C SER A 13 -31.20 -2.21 1.94
N ASN A 14 -31.70 -0.98 1.83
CA ASN A 14 -32.10 -0.41 0.53
C ASN A 14 -30.90 -0.18 -0.38
N ILE A 15 -29.86 0.47 0.15
CA ILE A 15 -28.60 0.76 -0.57
C ILE A 15 -27.88 -0.56 -0.90
N PHE A 16 -27.86 -1.51 0.04
CA PHE A 16 -27.36 -2.86 -0.20
C PHE A 16 -28.07 -3.51 -1.40
N ASN A 17 -29.41 -3.47 -1.43
CA ASN A 17 -30.20 -4.13 -2.46
C ASN A 17 -29.98 -3.55 -3.85
N VAL A 18 -29.78 -2.23 -3.97
CA VAL A 18 -29.50 -1.61 -5.28
C VAL A 18 -28.05 -1.80 -5.74
N LEU A 19 -27.11 -2.09 -4.82
CA LEU A 19 -25.69 -2.30 -5.13
C LEU A 19 -25.29 -3.77 -5.30
N LYS A 20 -25.99 -4.71 -4.65
CA LYS A 20 -25.59 -6.13 -4.58
C LYS A 20 -25.41 -6.77 -5.96
N ASP A 21 -26.30 -6.49 -6.91
CA ASP A 21 -26.25 -7.10 -8.23
C ASP A 21 -25.10 -6.52 -9.06
N LYS A 22 -24.83 -5.21 -8.92
CA LYS A 22 -23.64 -4.59 -9.49
C LYS A 22 -22.34 -5.15 -8.92
N CYS A 23 -22.25 -5.34 -7.60
CA CYS A 23 -21.06 -5.91 -6.96
C CYS A 23 -20.75 -7.34 -7.44
N LYS A 24 -21.78 -8.12 -7.78
CA LYS A 24 -21.60 -9.48 -8.32
C LYS A 24 -21.13 -9.49 -9.78
N LEU A 25 -21.56 -8.50 -10.56
CA LEU A 25 -21.36 -8.48 -12.02
C LEU A 25 -20.17 -7.62 -12.46
N GLU A 26 -19.64 -6.79 -11.57
CA GLU A 26 -18.65 -5.76 -11.88
C GLU A 26 -17.57 -5.68 -10.79
N GLN A 27 -16.35 -5.41 -11.23
CA GLN A 27 -15.21 -5.19 -10.35
C GLN A 27 -15.23 -3.72 -9.87
N LEU A 28 -15.89 -3.43 -8.75
CA LEU A 28 -16.04 -2.05 -8.24
C LEU A 28 -14.72 -1.43 -7.75
N TYR A 29 -14.41 -0.21 -8.17
CA TYR A 29 -13.25 0.56 -7.68
C TYR A 29 -13.66 1.63 -6.66
N GLU A 30 -14.84 2.24 -6.87
CA GLU A 30 -15.27 3.37 -6.07
C GLU A 30 -16.80 3.50 -6.04
N ILE A 31 -17.38 3.90 -4.90
CA ILE A 31 -18.80 4.25 -4.75
C ILE A 31 -18.92 5.61 -4.06
N ARG A 32 -19.62 6.54 -4.71
CA ARG A 32 -19.94 7.86 -4.16
C ARG A 32 -21.40 7.94 -3.78
N ILE A 33 -21.65 8.29 -2.53
CA ILE A 33 -22.99 8.40 -1.95
C ILE A 33 -23.14 9.81 -1.39
N LYS A 34 -24.21 10.50 -1.79
CA LYS A 34 -24.54 11.86 -1.35
C LYS A 34 -26.01 11.91 -0.95
N ILE A 35 -26.34 12.69 0.08
CA ILE A 35 -27.73 12.86 0.51
C ILE A 35 -28.55 13.44 -0.66
N ASN A 36 -29.72 12.84 -0.92
CA ASN A 36 -30.70 13.26 -1.92
C ASN A 36 -30.14 13.37 -3.35
N LYS A 37 -29.11 12.59 -3.68
CA LYS A 37 -28.52 12.52 -5.03
C LYS A 37 -28.29 11.06 -5.44
N PRO A 38 -28.25 10.77 -6.76
CA PRO A 38 -27.97 9.43 -7.25
C PRO A 38 -26.62 8.91 -6.76
N ILE A 39 -26.53 7.60 -6.54
CA ILE A 39 -25.26 6.93 -6.23
C ILE A 39 -24.45 6.79 -7.52
N ILE A 40 -23.16 7.13 -7.47
CA ILE A 40 -22.23 6.96 -8.60
C ILE A 40 -21.29 5.79 -8.27
N VAL A 41 -21.16 4.86 -9.21
CA VAL A 41 -20.30 3.68 -9.08
C VAL A 41 -19.27 3.69 -10.20
N TYR A 42 -18.00 3.55 -9.84
CA TYR A 42 -16.91 3.33 -10.79
C TYR A 42 -16.48 1.87 -10.71
N SER A 43 -16.45 1.20 -11.87
CA SER A 43 -16.03 -0.20 -11.98
C SER A 43 -15.14 -0.42 -13.20
N ASN A 44 -14.74 -1.66 -13.42
CA ASN A 44 -14.08 -2.08 -14.66
C ASN A 44 -14.93 -1.86 -15.92
N LYS A 45 -16.24 -1.57 -15.80
CA LYS A 45 -17.12 -1.21 -16.93
C LYS A 45 -17.28 0.30 -17.11
N GLY A 46 -16.57 1.11 -16.32
CA GLY A 46 -16.64 2.57 -16.36
C GLY A 46 -17.52 3.14 -15.25
N GLU A 47 -17.99 4.37 -15.47
CA GLU A 47 -18.90 5.06 -14.56
C GLU A 47 -20.34 4.60 -14.81
N SER A 48 -21.10 4.40 -13.72
CA SER A 48 -22.54 4.15 -13.80
C SER A 48 -23.28 4.89 -12.70
N ILE A 49 -24.47 5.38 -13.05
CA ILE A 49 -25.38 6.06 -12.12
C ILE A 49 -26.44 5.06 -11.68
N VAL A 50 -26.57 4.88 -10.36
CA VAL A 50 -27.64 4.10 -9.75
C VAL A 50 -28.72 5.08 -9.33
N ASN A 51 -29.92 4.94 -9.91
CA ASN A 51 -31.09 5.80 -9.68
C ASN A 51 -31.72 5.52 -8.31
N TYR A 52 -30.95 5.77 -7.26
CA TYR A 52 -31.36 5.70 -5.87
C TYR A 52 -30.82 6.94 -5.17
N ASN A 53 -31.67 7.66 -4.43
CA ASN A 53 -31.32 8.89 -3.72
C ASN A 53 -31.31 8.61 -2.21
N PRO A 54 -30.13 8.39 -1.59
CA PRO A 54 -30.00 8.11 -0.17
C PRO A 54 -30.55 9.23 0.70
N SER A 55 -31.31 8.88 1.73
CA SER A 55 -31.82 9.86 2.69
C SER A 55 -30.76 10.30 3.71
N LYS A 56 -31.07 11.34 4.50
CA LYS A 56 -30.23 11.78 5.62
C LYS A 56 -30.15 10.71 6.72
N GLU A 57 -31.24 10.00 6.97
CA GLU A 57 -31.32 8.90 7.94
C GLU A 57 -30.47 7.70 7.49
N GLU A 58 -30.50 7.38 6.20
CA GLU A 58 -29.65 6.33 5.64
C GLU A 58 -28.17 6.70 5.72
N MET A 59 -27.81 7.95 5.41
CA MET A 59 -26.44 8.45 5.61
C MET A 59 -26.01 8.33 7.07
N LYS A 60 -26.87 8.74 8.02
CA LYS A 60 -26.61 8.59 9.45
C LYS A 60 -26.43 7.13 9.86
N SER A 61 -27.24 6.22 9.30
CA SER A 61 -27.12 4.79 9.54
C SER A 61 -25.81 4.21 8.99
N ILE A 62 -25.38 4.62 7.79
CA ILE A 62 -24.08 4.23 7.23
C ILE A 62 -22.96 4.69 8.16
N ILE A 63 -22.95 5.97 8.55
CA ILE A 63 -21.92 6.50 9.45
C ILE A 63 -21.96 5.77 10.79
N GLN A 64 -23.11 5.51 11.39
CA GLN A 64 -23.19 4.74 12.65
C GLN A 64 -22.67 3.32 12.50
N LYS A 65 -23.00 2.62 11.41
CA LYS A 65 -22.50 1.27 11.15
C LYS A 65 -20.98 1.27 11.03
N ILE A 66 -20.43 2.19 10.23
CA ILE A 66 -18.99 2.37 10.11
C ILE A 66 -18.42 2.68 11.50
N SER A 67 -18.96 3.69 12.20
CA SER A 67 -18.51 4.17 13.51
C SER A 67 -18.57 3.16 14.66
N ASN A 68 -19.54 2.23 14.65
CA ASN A 68 -19.67 1.21 15.69
C ASN A 68 -18.59 0.13 15.61
N TYR A 69 -17.83 0.04 14.50
CA TYR A 69 -16.69 -0.88 14.41
C TYR A 69 -15.39 -0.33 15.03
N SER A 70 -15.33 0.94 15.49
CA SER A 70 -14.07 1.53 15.98
C SER A 70 -14.24 2.62 17.07
N LEU A 71 -14.38 2.25 18.34
CA LEU A 71 -14.58 3.23 19.43
C LEU A 71 -13.43 4.23 19.66
N TYR A 72 -12.21 4.02 19.11
CA TYR A 72 -11.04 4.87 19.38
C TYR A 72 -10.25 5.34 18.14
N ALA A 73 -10.36 4.65 16.99
CA ALA A 73 -9.60 5.01 15.78
C ALA A 73 -10.22 6.17 14.98
N TYR A 74 -11.45 6.57 15.29
CA TYR A 74 -12.19 7.50 14.43
C TYR A 74 -11.81 8.96 14.53
N GLU A 75 -11.39 9.45 15.70
CA GLU A 75 -11.18 10.90 15.82
C GLU A 75 -10.05 11.37 14.91
N GLU A 76 -8.94 10.63 14.85
CA GLU A 76 -7.79 11.00 14.03
C GLU A 76 -8.04 10.77 12.53
N ASP A 77 -8.67 9.65 12.18
CA ASP A 77 -9.09 9.35 10.80
C ASP A 77 -10.09 10.41 10.26
N ILE A 78 -11.10 10.78 11.06
CA ILE A 78 -12.10 11.79 10.67
C ILE A 78 -11.47 13.18 10.54
N LYS A 79 -10.50 13.54 11.39
CA LYS A 79 -9.74 14.79 11.21
C LYS A 79 -9.01 14.82 9.86
N GLN A 80 -8.52 13.66 9.41
CA GLN A 80 -7.90 13.51 8.09
C GLN A 80 -8.92 13.36 6.94
N GLY A 81 -10.22 13.27 7.25
CA GLY A 81 -11.30 13.23 6.26
C GLY A 81 -11.56 11.85 5.66
N PHE A 82 -11.08 10.76 6.27
CA PHE A 82 -11.41 9.41 5.82
C PHE A 82 -11.61 8.45 7.00
N ILE A 83 -12.02 7.22 6.71
CA ILE A 83 -12.11 6.10 7.64
C ILE A 83 -11.56 4.86 6.94
N THR A 84 -10.71 4.09 7.62
CA THR A 84 -10.37 2.74 7.14
C THR A 84 -11.27 1.69 7.79
N ILE A 85 -11.81 0.75 7.01
CA ILE A 85 -12.62 -0.37 7.50
C ILE A 85 -11.97 -1.73 7.18
N LYS A 86 -12.49 -2.80 7.80
CA LYS A 86 -12.14 -4.19 7.48
C LYS A 86 -12.19 -4.42 5.95
N GLY A 87 -11.21 -5.15 5.43
CA GLY A 87 -10.93 -5.26 3.99
C GLY A 87 -9.96 -4.21 3.47
N GLY A 88 -9.55 -3.23 4.29
CA GLY A 88 -8.58 -2.18 3.94
C GLY A 88 -9.20 -1.07 3.09
N HIS A 89 -10.53 -1.06 2.95
CA HIS A 89 -11.25 -0.05 2.17
C HIS A 89 -11.21 1.29 2.89
N ARG A 90 -11.07 2.38 2.12
CA ARG A 90 -11.04 3.75 2.65
C ARG A 90 -12.33 4.46 2.29
N ILE A 91 -12.99 5.02 3.29
CA ILE A 91 -14.22 5.79 3.17
C ILE A 91 -13.88 7.25 3.39
N GLY A 92 -13.74 8.02 2.32
CA GLY A 92 -13.63 9.48 2.40
C GLY A 92 -14.95 10.08 2.87
N ILE A 93 -14.88 11.12 3.69
CA ILE A 93 -16.03 11.77 4.31
C ILE A 93 -16.02 13.25 3.95
N ALA A 94 -17.18 13.80 3.61
CA ALA A 94 -17.34 15.25 3.50
C ALA A 94 -18.61 15.75 4.20
N GLY A 95 -18.46 16.91 4.84
CA GLY A 95 -19.47 17.56 5.66
C GLY A 95 -18.97 18.92 6.13
N GLU A 96 -19.49 19.36 7.27
CA GLU A 96 -19.12 20.61 7.92
C GLU A 96 -17.87 20.41 8.79
N CYS A 97 -16.76 21.06 8.43
CA CYS A 97 -15.52 21.02 9.22
C CYS A 97 -15.63 21.92 10.45
N VAL A 98 -15.33 21.36 11.63
CA VAL A 98 -15.17 22.13 12.86
C VAL A 98 -13.69 22.43 13.04
N MET A 99 -13.32 23.70 13.05
CA MET A 99 -11.92 24.13 13.18
C MET A 99 -11.56 24.43 14.63
N CYS A 100 -10.32 24.14 15.01
CA CYS A 100 -9.73 24.57 16.28
C CYS A 100 -8.24 24.89 16.04
N ASN A 101 -7.78 26.08 16.42
CA ASN A 101 -6.39 26.52 16.26
C ASN A 101 -5.83 26.39 14.82
N GLY A 102 -6.67 26.60 13.80
CA GLY A 102 -6.27 26.48 12.39
C GLY A 102 -6.28 25.05 11.85
N GLU A 103 -6.60 24.05 12.67
CA GLU A 103 -6.67 22.64 12.28
C GLU A 103 -8.11 22.12 12.29
N VAL A 104 -8.39 21.11 11.47
CA VAL A 104 -9.67 20.41 11.49
C VAL A 104 -9.74 19.57 12.77
N LYS A 105 -10.66 19.92 13.67
CA LYS A 105 -10.92 19.15 14.90
C LYS A 105 -11.78 17.92 14.61
N THR A 106 -12.78 18.06 13.74
CA THR A 106 -13.70 16.99 13.35
C THR A 106 -14.54 17.42 12.14
N ILE A 107 -15.29 16.47 11.56
CA ILE A 107 -16.28 16.73 10.50
C ILE A 107 -17.66 16.34 11.05
N ARG A 108 -18.59 17.29 11.07
CA ARG A 108 -19.99 17.10 11.46
C ARG A 108 -20.90 17.20 10.24
N ASN A 109 -22.19 16.90 10.41
CA ASN A 109 -23.19 17.02 9.34
C ASN A 109 -22.74 16.37 8.02
N ILE A 110 -22.22 15.14 8.13
CA ILE A 110 -21.70 14.39 6.98
C ILE A 110 -22.80 14.24 5.94
N SER A 111 -22.54 14.77 4.75
CA SER A 111 -23.49 14.84 3.64
C SER A 111 -23.10 13.95 2.46
N SER A 112 -21.84 13.50 2.44
CA SER A 112 -21.35 12.58 1.42
C SER A 112 -20.24 11.68 1.94
N ILE A 113 -20.18 10.50 1.33
CA ILE A 113 -19.08 9.56 1.51
C ILE A 113 -18.58 9.06 0.16
N ASN A 114 -17.31 8.68 0.13
CA ASN A 114 -16.66 8.05 -1.00
C ASN A 114 -15.95 6.77 -0.56
N VAL A 115 -16.49 5.61 -0.93
CA VAL A 115 -15.89 4.31 -0.61
C VAL A 115 -14.93 3.93 -1.73
N ARG A 116 -13.65 3.80 -1.42
CA ARG A 116 -12.59 3.33 -2.32
C ARG A 116 -12.18 1.92 -1.93
N PHE A 117 -12.28 0.98 -2.86
CA PHE A 117 -11.99 -0.42 -2.58
C PHE A 117 -10.50 -0.72 -2.68
N CYS A 118 -9.90 -1.16 -1.56
CA CYS A 118 -8.61 -1.82 -1.59
C CYS A 118 -8.67 -3.12 -2.38
N ARG A 119 -7.66 -3.34 -3.23
CA ARG A 119 -7.48 -4.56 -4.01
C ARG A 119 -6.03 -4.95 -4.09
N GLU A 120 -5.81 -6.26 -4.12
CA GLU A 120 -4.51 -6.86 -4.33
C GLU A 120 -4.37 -7.34 -5.78
N VAL A 121 -3.17 -7.22 -6.33
CA VAL A 121 -2.81 -7.80 -7.62
C VAL A 121 -1.78 -8.89 -7.36
N ILE A 122 -2.23 -10.14 -7.40
CA ILE A 122 -1.39 -11.31 -7.10
C ILE A 122 -0.53 -11.69 -8.30
N GLY A 123 0.75 -11.93 -8.07
CA GLY A 123 1.71 -12.34 -9.10
C GLY A 123 2.22 -11.21 -9.98
N CYS A 124 1.94 -9.94 -9.64
CA CYS A 124 2.48 -8.79 -10.35
C CYS A 124 4.01 -8.67 -10.21
N SER A 125 4.61 -9.19 -9.13
CA SER A 125 6.06 -9.22 -8.94
C SER A 125 6.74 -10.41 -9.61
N ASN A 126 6.02 -11.44 -10.05
CA ASN A 126 6.61 -12.69 -10.55
C ASN A 126 7.69 -12.48 -11.64
N LYS A 127 7.48 -11.50 -12.54
CA LYS A 127 8.43 -11.19 -13.62
C LYS A 127 9.75 -10.63 -13.12
N ILE A 128 9.75 -9.93 -11.99
CA ILE A 128 10.95 -9.32 -11.39
C ILE A 128 11.62 -10.22 -10.35
N MET A 129 10.92 -11.20 -9.78
CA MET A 129 11.47 -12.05 -8.72
C MET A 129 12.76 -12.78 -9.14
N LYS A 130 12.87 -13.19 -10.41
CA LYS A 130 14.10 -13.80 -10.97
C LYS A 130 15.34 -12.88 -10.96
N HIS A 131 15.14 -11.58 -10.82
CA HIS A 131 16.22 -10.60 -10.73
C HIS A 131 16.56 -10.24 -9.28
N ILE A 132 15.64 -10.48 -8.36
CA ILE A 132 15.75 -10.22 -6.91
C ILE A 132 16.34 -11.44 -6.19
N ILE A 133 16.08 -12.64 -6.70
CA ILE A 133 16.47 -13.91 -6.09
C ILE A 133 17.60 -14.54 -6.91
N SER A 134 18.55 -15.17 -6.21
CA SER A 134 19.47 -16.15 -6.77
C SER A 134 19.59 -17.31 -5.81
N GLU A 135 19.09 -18.49 -6.22
CA GLU A 135 18.97 -19.67 -5.36
C GLU A 135 18.14 -19.34 -4.10
N ASP A 136 18.72 -19.45 -2.90
CA ASP A 136 18.06 -19.09 -1.64
C ASP A 136 18.48 -17.72 -1.09
N ARG A 137 19.25 -16.95 -1.88
CA ARG A 137 19.72 -15.61 -1.52
C ARG A 137 18.83 -14.52 -2.13
N ILE A 138 18.62 -13.46 -1.37
CA ILE A 138 17.93 -12.25 -1.80
C ILE A 138 18.96 -11.15 -2.04
N TYR A 139 18.81 -10.44 -3.16
CA TYR A 139 19.60 -9.27 -3.47
C TYR A 139 18.97 -8.02 -2.87
N ASN A 140 19.81 -7.16 -2.31
CA ASN A 140 19.37 -5.84 -1.90
C ASN A 140 18.92 -5.05 -3.13
N THR A 141 17.63 -4.72 -3.18
CA THR A 141 16.96 -4.25 -4.40
C THR A 141 16.27 -2.92 -4.16
N ILE A 142 16.48 -1.98 -5.09
CA ILE A 142 15.72 -0.74 -5.15
C ILE A 142 14.81 -0.71 -6.37
N ILE A 143 13.56 -0.31 -6.17
CA ILE A 143 12.59 -0.10 -7.24
C ILE A 143 12.49 1.40 -7.53
N ILE A 144 12.77 1.79 -8.76
CA ILE A 144 12.73 3.18 -9.22
C ILE A 144 11.50 3.35 -10.08
N SER A 145 10.57 4.22 -9.69
CA SER A 145 9.39 4.45 -10.51
C SER A 145 8.71 5.79 -10.25
N PRO A 146 8.08 6.39 -11.29
CA PRO A 146 7.24 7.57 -11.09
C PRO A 146 6.05 7.28 -10.16
N PRO A 147 5.41 8.34 -9.63
CA PRO A 147 4.15 8.19 -8.90
C PRO A 147 3.10 7.43 -9.74
N LYS A 148 2.23 6.66 -9.05
CA LYS A 148 1.10 5.90 -9.66
C LYS A 148 1.48 4.77 -10.63
N CYS A 149 2.75 4.33 -10.67
CA CYS A 149 3.19 3.20 -11.51
C CYS A 149 3.17 1.82 -10.79
N GLY A 150 2.42 1.67 -9.69
CA GLY A 150 2.19 0.36 -9.05
C GLY A 150 3.28 -0.13 -8.08
N LYS A 151 4.21 0.73 -7.65
CA LYS A 151 5.30 0.40 -6.71
C LYS A 151 4.81 -0.34 -5.47
N THR A 152 3.86 0.25 -4.73
CA THR A 152 3.31 -0.33 -3.50
C THR A 152 2.72 -1.71 -3.75
N THR A 153 2.01 -1.88 -4.88
CA THR A 153 1.42 -3.16 -5.28
C THR A 153 2.48 -4.22 -5.53
N ILE A 154 3.58 -3.85 -6.18
CA ILE A 154 4.70 -4.75 -6.43
C ILE A 154 5.45 -5.08 -5.14
N LEU A 155 5.75 -4.10 -4.28
CA LEU A 155 6.41 -4.33 -2.98
C LEU A 155 5.61 -5.30 -2.10
N ARG A 156 4.29 -5.12 -2.06
CA ARG A 156 3.36 -6.04 -1.37
C ARG A 156 3.49 -7.47 -1.89
N ASP A 157 3.46 -7.65 -3.21
CA ASP A 157 3.52 -8.98 -3.81
C ASP A 157 4.93 -9.60 -3.71
N ILE A 158 6.00 -8.79 -3.70
CA ILE A 158 7.36 -9.24 -3.36
C ILE A 158 7.38 -9.77 -1.92
N SER A 159 6.82 -9.03 -0.95
CA SER A 159 6.73 -9.46 0.45
C SER A 159 6.09 -10.83 0.56
N ARG A 160 4.92 -11.00 -0.05
CA ARG A 160 4.21 -12.28 -0.09
C ARG A 160 5.07 -13.41 -0.65
N ASN A 161 5.67 -13.19 -1.81
CA ASN A 161 6.47 -14.19 -2.49
C ASN A 161 7.71 -14.60 -1.68
N ILE A 162 8.39 -13.63 -1.05
CA ILE A 162 9.56 -13.90 -0.21
C ILE A 162 9.14 -14.64 1.07
N SER A 163 8.10 -14.16 1.74
CA SER A 163 7.63 -14.76 2.98
C SER A 163 7.15 -16.20 2.79
N ASN A 164 6.40 -16.45 1.71
CA ASN A 164 5.89 -17.78 1.40
C ASN A 164 6.96 -18.70 0.80
N GLY A 165 7.99 -18.11 0.20
CA GLY A 165 8.99 -18.81 -0.61
C GLY A 165 8.51 -19.03 -2.04
N MET A 166 9.47 -19.18 -2.95
CA MET A 166 9.22 -19.43 -4.37
C MET A 166 10.07 -20.61 -4.84
N LYS A 167 9.52 -21.82 -4.71
CA LYS A 167 10.22 -23.07 -5.10
C LYS A 167 10.69 -23.06 -6.57
N SER A 168 9.93 -22.43 -7.46
CA SER A 168 10.30 -22.30 -8.89
C SER A 168 11.58 -21.51 -9.12
N LEU A 169 12.02 -20.70 -8.14
CA LEU A 169 13.27 -19.94 -8.18
C LEU A 169 14.28 -20.42 -7.11
N GLY A 170 14.00 -21.53 -6.42
CA GLY A 170 14.87 -22.07 -5.37
C GLY A 170 14.79 -21.35 -4.01
N LEU A 171 13.84 -20.42 -3.83
CA LEU A 171 13.73 -19.63 -2.61
C LEU A 171 12.86 -20.35 -1.55
N ASN A 172 13.43 -20.56 -0.36
CA ASN A 172 12.69 -20.93 0.84
C ASN A 172 12.03 -19.70 1.46
N GLY A 173 10.91 -19.88 2.16
CA GLY A 173 10.21 -18.78 2.83
C GLY A 173 11.09 -18.10 3.88
N LYS A 174 11.16 -16.76 3.86
CA LYS A 174 11.99 -15.94 4.75
C LYS A 174 11.13 -15.12 5.71
N LYS A 175 11.67 -14.75 6.87
CA LYS A 175 11.05 -13.77 7.77
C LYS A 175 11.13 -12.38 7.16
N VAL A 176 9.99 -11.75 6.94
CA VAL A 176 9.91 -10.42 6.34
C VAL A 176 9.37 -9.42 7.36
N SER A 177 9.96 -8.24 7.41
CA SER A 177 9.34 -7.09 8.09
C SER A 177 9.00 -6.02 7.07
N VAL A 178 7.74 -5.61 7.05
CA VAL A 178 7.25 -4.49 6.25
C VAL A 178 7.14 -3.25 7.12
N ILE A 179 7.77 -2.15 6.70
CA ILE A 179 7.62 -0.83 7.32
C ILE A 179 6.75 0.02 6.41
N ASP A 180 5.58 0.41 6.90
CA ASP A 180 4.54 1.07 6.12
C ASP A 180 4.08 2.35 6.81
N GLU A 181 4.58 3.49 6.33
CA GLU A 181 4.33 4.79 6.95
C GLU A 181 2.89 5.27 6.73
N ARG A 182 2.25 4.85 5.63
CA ARG A 182 0.94 5.39 5.18
C ARG A 182 -0.17 4.34 5.13
N SER A 183 0.08 3.15 5.69
CA SER A 183 -0.81 2.00 5.60
C SER A 183 -1.20 1.66 4.17
N GLU A 184 -0.27 1.77 3.22
CA GLU A 184 -0.54 1.47 1.82
C GLU A 184 -0.22 0.01 1.46
N ILE A 185 0.90 -0.55 1.95
CA ILE A 185 1.33 -1.92 1.67
C ILE A 185 0.39 -2.92 2.35
N GLY A 186 0.17 -2.79 3.66
CA GLY A 186 -0.67 -3.71 4.41
C GLY A 186 -2.17 -3.40 4.32
N ALA A 187 -2.51 -2.13 4.05
CA ALA A 187 -3.86 -1.59 4.20
C ALA A 187 -4.49 -2.01 5.52
N CYS A 188 -3.74 -1.84 6.63
CA CYS A 188 -4.07 -2.45 7.90
C CYS A 188 -5.37 -1.91 8.49
N TYR A 189 -6.07 -2.77 9.21
CA TYR A 189 -7.20 -2.42 10.04
C TYR A 189 -6.88 -2.86 11.47
N PHE A 190 -6.74 -1.90 12.38
CA PHE A 190 -6.26 -2.12 13.75
C PHE A 190 -4.94 -2.90 13.83
N GLY A 191 -3.95 -2.51 13.02
CA GLY A 191 -2.65 -3.18 12.97
C GLY A 191 -2.65 -4.55 12.29
N VAL A 192 -3.82 -5.08 11.89
CA VAL A 192 -3.91 -6.34 11.16
C VAL A 192 -3.90 -6.08 9.65
N PRO A 193 -2.92 -6.60 8.88
CA PRO A 193 -2.92 -6.51 7.42
C PRO A 193 -4.23 -6.98 6.83
N GLN A 194 -4.83 -6.14 5.98
CA GLN A 194 -5.99 -6.55 5.19
C GLN A 194 -5.59 -7.08 3.83
N SER A 195 -4.35 -6.84 3.43
CA SER A 195 -3.74 -7.47 2.26
C SER A 195 -2.87 -8.67 2.63
N ASP A 196 -2.78 -9.68 1.75
CA ASP A 196 -1.88 -10.82 1.95
C ASP A 196 -0.42 -10.40 1.71
N LEU A 197 0.34 -10.33 2.81
CA LEU A 197 1.78 -10.04 2.83
C LEU A 197 2.64 -11.30 2.94
N GLY A 198 2.03 -12.48 2.99
CA GLY A 198 2.67 -13.77 3.26
C GLY A 198 2.71 -14.16 4.74
N ILE A 199 2.84 -15.47 4.99
CA ILE A 199 2.64 -16.11 6.30
C ILE A 199 3.76 -15.85 7.35
N ARG A 200 4.91 -15.29 6.95
CA ARG A 200 6.08 -14.97 7.78
C ARG A 200 6.38 -13.47 7.77
N THR A 201 5.38 -12.67 7.42
CA THR A 201 5.54 -11.22 7.35
C THR A 201 4.93 -10.56 8.58
N ASP A 202 5.76 -9.80 9.29
CA ASP A 202 5.33 -8.83 10.29
C ASP A 202 5.24 -7.44 9.64
N ILE A 203 4.31 -6.61 10.11
CA ILE A 203 4.16 -5.22 9.64
C ILE A 203 4.24 -4.22 10.80
N LEU A 204 4.95 -3.12 10.56
CA LEU A 204 4.89 -1.91 11.38
C LEU A 204 4.13 -0.85 10.58
N ASP A 205 2.84 -0.74 10.89
CA ASP A 205 1.86 0.11 10.21
C ASP A 205 1.78 1.51 10.82
N ASN A 206 1.56 2.52 9.98
CA ASN A 206 1.53 3.95 10.36
C ASN A 206 2.76 4.35 11.20
N CYS A 207 3.92 3.78 10.88
CA CYS A 207 5.16 3.94 11.62
C CYS A 207 6.15 4.78 10.80
N LEU A 208 6.80 5.76 11.45
CA LEU A 208 7.89 6.48 10.83
C LEU A 208 8.99 5.50 10.39
N LYS A 209 9.46 5.66 9.16
CA LYS A 209 10.36 4.70 8.51
C LYS A 209 11.61 4.38 9.31
N LYS A 210 12.35 5.40 9.77
CA LYS A 210 13.60 5.23 10.52
C LYS A 210 13.36 4.41 11.79
N GLU A 211 12.41 4.84 12.60
CA GLU A 211 12.06 4.21 13.88
C GLU A 211 11.55 2.78 13.67
N GLY A 212 10.67 2.59 12.69
CA GLY A 212 10.13 1.29 12.33
C GLY A 212 11.19 0.31 11.87
N MET A 213 12.09 0.74 10.98
CA MET A 213 13.21 -0.09 10.53
C MET A 213 14.11 -0.52 11.69
N ILE A 214 14.54 0.43 12.54
CA ILE A 214 15.39 0.13 13.71
C ILE A 214 14.66 -0.81 14.68
N MET A 215 13.38 -0.55 14.96
CA MET A 215 12.57 -1.37 15.85
C MET A 215 12.48 -2.81 15.31
N SER A 216 12.12 -2.98 14.05
CA SER A 216 11.99 -4.29 13.40
C SER A 216 13.28 -5.11 13.47
N ILE A 217 14.43 -4.50 13.14
CA ILE A 217 15.73 -5.19 13.19
C ILE A 217 16.00 -5.73 14.61
N ARG A 218 15.66 -4.95 15.64
CA ARG A 218 15.96 -5.27 17.03
C ARG A 218 14.98 -6.25 17.66
N SER A 219 13.71 -6.24 17.26
CA SER A 219 12.65 -6.99 17.96
C SER A 219 12.02 -8.11 17.13
N LEU A 220 12.01 -8.02 15.80
CA LEU A 220 11.35 -8.98 14.92
C LEU A 220 12.33 -9.95 14.26
N SER A 221 13.64 -9.65 14.30
CA SER A 221 14.70 -10.48 13.70
C SER A 221 14.43 -10.83 12.21
N PRO A 222 14.10 -9.85 11.35
CA PRO A 222 13.79 -10.13 9.95
C PRO A 222 15.03 -10.65 9.21
N GLU A 223 14.80 -11.50 8.21
CA GLU A 223 15.81 -11.80 7.19
C GLU A 223 15.74 -10.75 6.07
N VAL A 224 14.55 -10.20 5.82
CA VAL A 224 14.30 -9.19 4.79
C VAL A 224 13.49 -8.04 5.35
N LEU A 225 13.98 -6.84 5.14
CA LEU A 225 13.30 -5.59 5.42
C LEU A 225 12.73 -5.03 4.11
N ILE A 226 11.42 -4.79 4.11
CA ILE A 226 10.73 -4.15 2.99
C ILE A 226 10.15 -2.84 3.48
N CYS A 227 10.45 -1.75 2.80
CA CYS A 227 9.83 -0.46 3.08
C CYS A 227 9.40 0.21 1.78
N ASP A 228 8.48 1.16 1.92
CA ASP A 228 8.08 2.03 0.83
C ASP A 228 9.20 3.03 0.47
N GLU A 229 8.83 4.21 0.02
CA GLU A 229 9.72 5.17 -0.62
C GLU A 229 10.74 5.77 0.36
N ILE A 230 12.04 5.55 0.14
CA ILE A 230 13.12 6.19 0.91
C ILE A 230 13.52 7.54 0.31
N GLY A 231 13.97 8.46 1.15
CA GLY A 231 14.42 9.77 0.64
C GLY A 231 15.08 10.70 1.66
N THR A 232 15.10 10.35 2.94
CA THR A 232 15.68 11.17 3.99
C THR A 232 17.00 10.57 4.48
N LYS A 233 17.87 11.39 5.09
CA LYS A 233 19.12 10.87 5.71
C LYS A 233 18.82 9.80 6.77
N GLY A 234 17.75 9.99 7.55
CA GLY A 234 17.33 9.04 8.56
C GLY A 234 16.97 7.66 8.00
N ASP A 235 16.36 7.62 6.81
CA ASP A 235 16.08 6.36 6.12
C ASP A 235 17.40 5.64 5.78
N ILE A 236 18.39 6.38 5.27
CA ILE A 236 19.68 5.82 4.83
C ILE A 236 20.47 5.27 6.01
N GLU A 237 20.51 6.01 7.13
CA GLU A 237 21.14 5.55 8.38
C GLU A 237 20.53 4.22 8.85
N ALA A 238 19.20 4.11 8.81
CA ALA A 238 18.51 2.88 9.22
C ALA A 238 18.76 1.72 8.23
N LEU A 239 18.83 1.98 6.93
CA LEU A 239 19.18 0.97 5.94
C LEU A 239 20.63 0.48 6.08
N ILE A 240 21.58 1.37 6.37
CA ILE A 240 22.97 0.98 6.67
C ILE A 240 23.00 0.07 7.92
N MET A 241 22.23 0.39 8.96
CA MET A 241 22.10 -0.47 10.14
C MET A 241 21.51 -1.84 9.79
N ALA A 242 20.45 -1.89 8.96
CA ALA A 242 19.86 -3.14 8.49
C ALA A 242 20.89 -4.00 7.76
N PHE A 243 21.62 -3.40 6.81
CA PHE A 243 22.65 -4.07 6.04
C PHE A 243 23.77 -4.63 6.94
N ASN A 244 24.27 -3.82 7.87
CA ASN A 244 25.31 -4.23 8.82
C ASN A 244 24.85 -5.33 9.78
N SER A 245 23.53 -5.47 9.98
CA SER A 245 22.92 -6.54 10.78
C SER A 245 22.67 -7.81 9.97
N GLY A 246 23.07 -7.85 8.69
CA GLY A 246 22.85 -8.99 7.80
C GLY A 246 21.43 -9.11 7.25
N VAL A 247 20.62 -8.04 7.36
CA VAL A 247 19.24 -8.01 6.87
C VAL A 247 19.23 -7.54 5.42
N ASN A 248 18.57 -8.29 4.54
CA ASN A 248 18.41 -7.89 3.15
C ASN A 248 17.36 -6.78 3.02
N ILE A 249 17.55 -5.89 2.03
CA ILE A 249 16.73 -4.68 1.89
C ILE A 249 16.02 -4.71 0.54
N ILE A 250 14.70 -4.49 0.56
CA ILE A 250 13.94 -4.16 -0.65
C ILE A 250 13.16 -2.88 -0.41
N THR A 251 13.41 -1.87 -1.23
CA THR A 251 12.81 -0.55 -1.06
C THR A 251 12.50 0.09 -2.40
N SER A 252 11.94 1.29 -2.39
CA SER A 252 11.66 2.04 -3.60
C SER A 252 12.02 3.51 -3.50
N ILE A 253 12.08 4.17 -4.65
CA ILE A 253 12.19 5.63 -4.74
C ILE A 253 11.29 6.17 -5.85
N HIS A 254 10.91 7.43 -5.70
CA HIS A 254 10.42 8.22 -6.82
C HIS A 254 11.58 8.58 -7.77
N GLY A 255 11.50 8.11 -9.01
CA GLY A 255 12.48 8.40 -10.05
C GLY A 255 12.04 7.83 -11.39
N PHE A 256 12.77 8.18 -12.44
CA PHE A 256 12.52 7.74 -13.82
C PHE A 256 13.65 6.86 -14.35
N THR A 257 14.85 7.08 -13.84
CA THR A 257 16.08 6.48 -14.34
C THR A 257 16.99 6.05 -13.20
N ILE A 258 17.94 5.17 -13.50
CA ILE A 258 18.97 4.79 -12.51
C ILE A 258 19.82 5.98 -12.05
N ASP A 259 20.00 6.99 -12.91
CA ASP A 259 20.78 8.19 -12.58
C ASP A 259 20.15 9.05 -11.48
N ASP A 260 18.85 8.88 -11.22
CA ASP A 260 18.17 9.57 -10.11
C ASP A 260 18.76 9.21 -8.75
N ILE A 261 19.30 7.99 -8.61
CA ILE A 261 19.98 7.57 -7.37
C ILE A 261 21.32 8.27 -7.25
N TYR A 262 22.14 8.24 -8.31
CA TYR A 262 23.49 8.78 -8.31
C TYR A 262 23.53 10.32 -8.22
N LYS A 263 22.52 11.03 -8.72
CA LYS A 263 22.45 12.49 -8.67
C LYS A 263 22.08 13.05 -7.30
N ARG A 264 21.43 12.26 -6.44
CA ARG A 264 20.89 12.74 -5.16
C ARG A 264 21.88 12.47 -4.03
N LYS A 265 22.38 13.54 -3.42
CA LYS A 265 23.35 13.48 -2.31
C LYS A 265 22.93 12.56 -1.17
N VAL A 266 21.63 12.46 -0.88
CA VAL A 266 21.11 11.61 0.19
C VAL A 266 21.45 10.12 -0.03
N PHE A 267 21.51 9.64 -1.27
CA PHE A 267 21.77 8.23 -1.56
C PHE A 267 23.24 7.89 -1.71
N LYS A 268 24.14 8.87 -1.59
CA LYS A 268 25.58 8.66 -1.78
C LYS A 268 26.11 7.55 -0.89
N GLU A 269 25.71 7.54 0.38
CA GLU A 269 26.16 6.52 1.34
C GLU A 269 25.67 5.11 0.97
N LEU A 270 24.48 4.95 0.38
CA LEU A 270 24.02 3.63 -0.09
C LEU A 270 24.90 3.09 -1.23
N ILE A 271 25.32 3.98 -2.13
CA ILE A 271 26.18 3.64 -3.28
C ILE A 271 27.60 3.35 -2.82
N ASP A 272 28.18 4.23 -2.00
CA ASP A 272 29.56 4.11 -1.53
C ASP A 272 29.76 2.83 -0.70
N ASN A 273 28.78 2.47 0.14
CA ASN A 273 28.79 1.22 0.92
C ASN A 273 28.35 -0.01 0.11
N GLN A 274 28.05 0.15 -1.18
CA GLN A 274 27.61 -0.92 -2.09
C GLN A 274 26.44 -1.75 -1.52
N ILE A 275 25.52 -1.08 -0.81
CA ILE A 275 24.40 -1.76 -0.15
C ILE A 275 23.45 -2.34 -1.18
N LEU A 276 23.21 -1.63 -2.28
CA LEU A 276 22.28 -2.03 -3.33
C LEU A 276 22.98 -2.90 -4.37
N GLU A 277 22.36 -4.02 -4.72
CA GLU A 277 22.86 -4.99 -5.71
C GLU A 277 22.02 -5.00 -6.99
N ARG A 278 20.76 -4.56 -6.89
CA ARG A 278 19.80 -4.52 -8.01
C ARG A 278 19.04 -3.21 -8.02
N ALA A 279 18.82 -2.68 -9.21
CA ALA A 279 17.84 -1.63 -9.44
C ALA A 279 16.86 -2.04 -10.53
N ILE A 280 15.57 -1.84 -10.27
CA ILE A 280 14.49 -2.17 -11.19
C ILE A 280 13.74 -0.90 -11.52
N ILE A 281 13.70 -0.54 -12.80
CA ILE A 281 12.98 0.65 -13.28
C ILE A 281 11.60 0.22 -13.77
N LEU A 282 10.57 0.83 -13.19
CA LEU A 282 9.19 0.61 -13.58
C LEU A 282 8.58 1.87 -14.20
N SER A 283 7.69 1.67 -15.17
CA SER A 283 6.88 2.71 -15.78
C SER A 283 5.40 2.31 -15.87
N SER A 284 4.61 3.17 -16.50
CA SER A 284 3.24 2.89 -16.92
C SER A 284 3.05 2.96 -18.44
N ARG A 285 4.12 2.86 -19.24
CA ARG A 285 4.08 3.07 -20.70
C ARG A 285 3.28 1.99 -21.43
N GLU A 286 3.52 0.73 -21.08
CA GLU A 286 2.82 -0.44 -21.60
C GLU A 286 1.85 -1.00 -20.54
N GLY A 287 1.27 -0.11 -19.72
CA GLY A 287 0.44 -0.44 -18.56
C GLY A 287 1.18 -0.32 -17.22
N VAL A 288 0.43 -0.26 -16.12
CA VAL A 288 0.99 -0.08 -14.77
C VAL A 288 1.89 -1.27 -14.40
N GLY A 289 3.12 -0.97 -13.96
CA GLY A 289 4.10 -1.99 -13.57
C GLY A 289 4.95 -2.54 -14.73
N THR A 290 4.97 -1.86 -15.88
CA THR A 290 5.91 -2.18 -16.97
C THR A 290 7.34 -2.10 -16.45
N ILE A 291 8.12 -3.16 -16.67
CA ILE A 291 9.54 -3.19 -16.35
C ILE A 291 10.30 -2.60 -17.54
N GLU A 292 10.94 -1.44 -17.35
CA GLU A 292 11.72 -0.80 -18.39
C GLU A 292 13.12 -1.40 -18.45
N LYS A 293 13.81 -1.44 -17.31
CA LYS A 293 15.20 -1.88 -17.21
C LYS A 293 15.49 -2.51 -15.86
N VAL A 294 16.42 -3.45 -15.86
CA VAL A 294 16.97 -4.07 -14.67
C VAL A 294 18.48 -3.91 -14.69
N TYR A 295 19.04 -3.40 -13.60
CA TYR A 295 20.46 -3.20 -13.44
C TYR A 295 21.01 -4.09 -12.32
N LYS A 296 22.17 -4.70 -12.58
CA LYS A 296 23.09 -5.15 -11.53
C LYS A 296 23.98 -3.97 -11.14
N LEU A 297 24.08 -3.72 -9.84
CA LEU A 297 24.89 -2.64 -9.28
C LEU A 297 26.12 -3.20 -8.55
N ARG A 298 27.24 -2.50 -8.68
CA ARG A 298 28.47 -2.73 -7.91
C ARG A 298 29.18 -1.39 -7.70
N GLY A 299 28.79 -0.67 -6.65
CA GLY A 299 29.20 0.73 -6.46
C GLY A 299 28.71 1.61 -7.61
N GLU A 300 29.64 2.29 -8.30
CA GLU A 300 29.32 3.13 -9.47
C GLU A 300 29.11 2.32 -10.76
N GLU A 301 29.56 1.06 -10.82
CA GLU A 301 29.35 0.21 -11.98
C GLU A 301 27.89 -0.28 -12.05
N LYS A 302 27.30 -0.16 -13.24
CA LYS A 302 25.94 -0.63 -13.54
C LYS A 302 25.89 -1.40 -14.85
N ILE A 303 25.33 -2.62 -14.81
CA ILE A 303 25.17 -3.50 -15.98
C ILE A 303 23.68 -3.74 -16.21
N CYS A 304 23.19 -3.41 -17.40
CA CYS A 304 21.80 -3.69 -17.80
C CYS A 304 21.65 -5.20 -18.05
N LEU A 305 20.62 -5.83 -17.47
CA LEU A 305 20.39 -7.28 -17.51
C LEU A 305 19.32 -7.69 -18.53
N ASN A 306 18.66 -6.72 -19.17
CA ASN A 306 17.61 -6.91 -20.17
C ASN A 306 17.70 -5.86 -21.28
#